data_AF-A0A6C0EU12-F1
#
_entry.id   AF-A0A6C0EU12-F1
#
_cell.length_a   1.000
_cell.length_b   1.000
_cell.length_c   1.000
_cell.angle_alpha   90.00
_cell.angle_beta   90.00
_cell.angle_gamma   90.00
#
_symmetry.space_group_name_H-M   'P 1'
#
loop_
_entity.id
_entity.type
_entity.pdbx_description
1 polymer ?
#
loop_
_entity_poly.entity_id
_entity_poly.type
_entity_poly.pdbx_seq_one_letter_code
_entity_poly.pdbx_strand_id
1 'polypeptide(L)'
;MIRRKDSFGYIDLIRGKYACHNIDQIQKSVDEMSISEKEQLLTEPFDKLWSNLWGISNGGMNYRGEEVSSAKKFEIIKNGIIVNNEEIALHNIIERSNTAWSETEWEFPKGRRNFQEKDLECALREFEEETGYSSRDIIVVENVLPFEEMFIGSNHKSYKHKYFLAYMNDPNEIVDNVYGFQKTEVSKLEWKTIDECLESIRPYNLEKKQVIININKVLQEYRLYS
;
A
#
# COMPACT_ATOMS: atom_id res chain seq x y z
N MET A 1 -3.68 6.33 10.92
CA MET A 1 -3.44 5.36 9.82
C MET A 1 -3.43 6.10 8.50
N ILE A 2 -2.72 5.55 7.50
CA ILE A 2 -2.75 6.01 6.11
C ILE A 2 -3.59 5.06 5.27
N ARG A 3 -4.27 5.58 4.26
CA ARG A 3 -4.84 4.79 3.16
C ARG A 3 -3.94 4.95 1.95
N ARG A 4 -3.50 3.83 1.37
CA ARG A 4 -2.71 3.86 0.13
C ARG A 4 -3.51 4.55 -0.97
N LYS A 5 -2.84 5.23 -1.88
CA LYS A 5 -3.48 5.78 -3.06
C LYS A 5 -3.92 4.68 -4.02
N ASP A 6 -3.01 3.76 -4.28
CA ASP A 6 -3.17 2.65 -5.21
C ASP A 6 -2.90 1.33 -4.47
N SER A 7 -3.71 0.31 -4.76
CA SER A 7 -3.58 -1.03 -4.18
C SER A 7 -2.33 -1.75 -4.68
N PHE A 8 -1.86 -2.75 -3.93
CA PHE A 8 -0.68 -3.53 -4.34
C PHE A 8 -0.92 -4.22 -5.68
N GLY A 9 -2.08 -4.87 -5.82
CA GLY A 9 -2.50 -5.51 -7.06
C GLY A 9 -2.55 -4.56 -8.25
N TYR A 10 -3.11 -3.36 -8.09
CA TYR A 10 -3.17 -2.37 -9.18
C TYR A 10 -1.77 -1.90 -9.58
N ILE A 11 -0.91 -1.58 -8.61
CA ILE A 11 0.48 -1.16 -8.88
C ILE A 11 1.23 -2.27 -9.63
N ASP A 12 1.17 -3.51 -9.16
CA ASP A 12 1.87 -4.64 -9.78
C ASP A 12 1.35 -4.91 -11.20
N LEU A 13 0.05 -4.76 -11.44
CA LEU A 13 -0.56 -4.91 -12.77
C LEU A 13 -0.13 -3.77 -13.72
N ILE A 14 -0.23 -2.50 -13.32
CA ILE A 14 0.17 -1.40 -14.20
C ILE A 14 1.68 -1.43 -14.50
N ARG A 15 2.50 -1.89 -13.55
CA ARG A 15 3.95 -2.04 -13.71
C ARG A 15 4.38 -3.34 -14.41
N GLY A 16 3.43 -4.15 -14.89
CA GLY A 16 3.74 -5.38 -15.61
C GLY A 16 4.49 -6.43 -14.78
N LYS A 17 4.31 -6.47 -13.45
CA LYS A 17 4.97 -7.40 -12.51
C LYS A 17 4.33 -8.78 -12.47
N TYR A 18 3.87 -9.25 -13.62
CA TYR A 18 3.27 -10.57 -13.82
C TYR A 18 3.74 -11.21 -15.13
N ALA A 19 3.51 -12.51 -15.26
CA ALA A 19 3.60 -13.21 -16.53
C ALA A 19 2.22 -13.20 -17.21
N CYS A 20 2.13 -12.77 -18.48
CA CYS A 20 0.83 -12.63 -19.17
C CYS A 20 0.01 -13.92 -19.15
N HIS A 21 0.67 -15.08 -19.33
CA HIS A 21 0.02 -16.39 -19.33
C HIS A 21 -0.29 -16.96 -17.95
N ASN A 22 0.10 -16.28 -16.86
CA ASN A 22 -0.21 -16.72 -15.50
C ASN A 22 -1.48 -16.02 -15.02
N ILE A 23 -2.64 -16.56 -15.45
CA ILE A 23 -3.95 -16.01 -15.10
C ILE A 23 -4.17 -15.98 -13.59
N ASP A 24 -3.70 -16.98 -12.85
CA ASP A 24 -3.86 -17.03 -11.40
C ASP A 24 -3.13 -15.88 -10.69
N GLN A 25 -1.94 -15.49 -11.18
CA GLN A 25 -1.22 -14.34 -10.65
C GLN A 25 -1.99 -13.04 -10.93
N ILE A 26 -2.48 -12.87 -12.15
CA ILE A 26 -3.24 -11.67 -12.55
C ILE A 26 -4.55 -11.59 -11.76
N GLN A 27 -5.24 -12.71 -11.58
CA GLN A 27 -6.48 -12.80 -10.80
C GLN A 27 -6.23 -12.37 -9.35
N LYS A 28 -5.16 -12.87 -8.71
CA LYS A 28 -4.79 -12.44 -7.36
C LYS A 28 -4.57 -10.94 -7.26
N SER A 29 -3.85 -10.35 -8.22
CA SER A 29 -3.67 -8.89 -8.29
C SER A 29 -5.01 -8.17 -8.44
N VAL A 30 -5.90 -8.64 -9.33
CA VAL A 30 -7.24 -8.05 -9.50
C VAL A 30 -8.09 -8.17 -8.22
N ASP A 31 -7.98 -9.27 -7.49
CA ASP A 31 -8.74 -9.51 -6.26
C ASP A 31 -8.35 -8.56 -5.10
N GLU A 32 -7.14 -7.98 -5.13
CA GLU A 32 -6.68 -6.98 -4.17
C GLU A 32 -7.24 -5.57 -4.45
N MET A 33 -7.65 -5.30 -5.69
CA MET A 33 -8.03 -3.98 -6.18
C MET A 33 -9.39 -3.51 -5.67
N SER A 34 -9.51 -2.20 -5.50
CA SER A 34 -10.80 -1.53 -5.32
C SER A 34 -11.66 -1.62 -6.58
N ILE A 35 -12.97 -1.43 -6.39
CA ILE A 35 -13.94 -1.37 -7.50
C ILE A 35 -13.57 -0.27 -8.49
N SER A 36 -13.11 0.89 -7.99
CA SER A 36 -12.71 2.00 -8.85
C SER A 36 -11.48 1.67 -9.69
N GLU A 37 -10.47 0.99 -9.12
CA GLU A 37 -9.31 0.55 -9.89
C GLU A 37 -9.70 -0.46 -10.97
N LYS A 38 -10.57 -1.44 -10.65
CA LYS A 38 -11.10 -2.39 -11.65
C LYS A 38 -11.81 -1.68 -12.80
N GLU A 39 -12.62 -0.66 -12.50
CA GLU A 39 -13.30 0.15 -13.51
C GLU A 39 -12.30 0.90 -14.39
N GLN A 40 -11.29 1.54 -13.79
CA GLN A 40 -10.25 2.26 -14.53
C GLN A 40 -9.49 1.35 -15.50
N LEU A 41 -9.18 0.12 -15.12
CA LEU A 41 -8.52 -0.85 -16.01
C LEU A 41 -9.33 -1.15 -17.29
N LEU A 42 -10.66 -1.09 -17.20
CA LEU A 42 -11.57 -1.34 -18.31
C LEU A 42 -11.73 -0.11 -19.20
N THR A 43 -11.85 1.07 -18.58
CA THR A 43 -12.27 2.30 -19.28
C THR A 43 -11.12 3.18 -19.74
N GLU A 44 -9.98 3.15 -19.06
CA GLU A 44 -8.89 4.09 -19.32
C GLU A 44 -7.80 3.50 -20.24
N PRO A 45 -7.15 4.35 -21.04
CA PRO A 45 -5.98 3.95 -21.82
C PRO A 45 -4.74 3.81 -20.93
N PHE A 46 -3.79 2.97 -21.33
CA PHE A 46 -2.62 2.61 -20.52
C PHE A 46 -1.75 3.82 -20.14
N ASP A 47 -1.56 4.77 -21.06
CA ASP A 47 -0.79 5.99 -20.83
C ASP A 47 -1.39 6.82 -19.69
N LYS A 48 -2.72 6.91 -19.60
CA LYS A 48 -3.40 7.58 -18.50
C LYS A 48 -3.21 6.82 -17.18
N LEU A 49 -3.40 5.50 -17.18
CA LEU A 49 -3.17 4.65 -15.99
C LEU A 49 -1.73 4.81 -15.46
N TRP A 50 -0.74 4.78 -16.36
CA TRP A 50 0.67 4.95 -16.04
C TRP A 50 1.00 6.34 -15.51
N SER A 51 0.47 7.39 -16.15
CA SER A 51 0.67 8.78 -15.73
C SER A 51 0.04 9.05 -14.36
N ASN A 52 -1.10 8.42 -14.06
CA ASN A 52 -1.76 8.52 -12.77
C ASN A 52 -0.93 7.86 -11.67
N LEU A 53 -0.32 6.71 -11.94
CA LEU A 53 0.51 5.99 -10.97
C LEU A 53 1.72 6.83 -10.52
N TRP A 54 2.48 7.39 -11.47
CA TRP A 54 3.73 8.10 -11.18
C TRP A 54 3.60 9.63 -11.03
N GLY A 55 2.50 10.21 -11.50
CA GLY A 55 2.33 11.65 -11.64
C GLY A 55 2.99 12.19 -12.92
N ILE A 56 2.34 13.20 -13.51
CA ILE A 56 2.71 13.81 -14.82
C ILE A 56 4.16 14.34 -14.83
N SER A 57 4.69 14.77 -13.69
CA SER A 57 6.02 15.37 -13.56
C SER A 57 7.16 14.37 -13.26
N ASN A 58 6.88 13.17 -12.73
CA ASN A 58 7.91 12.25 -12.21
C ASN A 58 8.15 10.99 -13.07
N GLY A 59 7.27 10.66 -14.01
CA GLY A 59 7.37 9.45 -14.84
C GLY A 59 8.42 9.50 -15.97
N GLY A 60 8.98 10.66 -16.28
CA GLY A 60 9.50 10.96 -17.62
C GLY A 60 10.84 10.36 -18.03
N MET A 61 11.73 9.93 -17.13
CA MET A 61 13.05 9.38 -17.51
C MET A 61 13.42 8.06 -16.84
N ASN A 62 13.17 7.90 -15.53
CA ASN A 62 13.68 6.74 -14.78
C ASN A 62 12.96 5.43 -15.13
N TYR A 63 11.73 5.50 -15.65
CA TYR A 63 10.90 4.31 -15.87
C TYR A 63 10.53 4.06 -17.34
N ARG A 64 11.09 4.79 -18.31
CA ARG A 64 10.73 4.64 -19.73
C ARG A 64 10.84 3.20 -20.24
N GLY A 65 11.87 2.48 -19.82
CA GLY A 65 12.04 1.07 -20.19
C GLY A 65 10.95 0.17 -19.58
N GLU A 66 10.61 0.42 -18.31
CA GLU A 66 9.54 -0.30 -17.61
C GLU A 66 8.18 0.00 -18.25
N GLU A 67 7.89 1.25 -18.57
CA GLU A 67 6.67 1.73 -19.21
C GLU A 67 6.39 1.00 -20.52
N VAL A 68 7.36 0.97 -21.45
CA VAL A 68 7.19 0.31 -22.75
C VAL A 68 6.93 -1.19 -22.59
N SER A 69 7.64 -1.85 -21.67
CA SER A 69 7.42 -3.28 -21.41
C SER A 69 6.07 -3.55 -20.76
N SER A 70 5.62 -2.67 -19.87
CA SER A 70 4.35 -2.78 -19.15
C SER A 70 3.16 -2.52 -20.07
N ALA A 71 3.25 -1.52 -20.94
CA ALA A 71 2.26 -1.22 -21.96
C ALA A 71 2.00 -2.43 -22.86
N LYS A 72 3.07 -3.07 -23.34
CA LYS A 72 2.95 -4.29 -24.16
C LYS A 72 2.27 -5.44 -23.42
N LYS A 73 2.64 -5.68 -22.16
CA LYS A 73 2.01 -6.73 -21.35
C LYS A 73 0.54 -6.44 -21.10
N PHE A 74 0.22 -5.18 -20.79
CA PHE A 74 -1.14 -4.73 -20.55
C PHE A 74 -2.02 -4.92 -21.79
N GLU A 75 -1.54 -4.51 -22.97
CA GLU A 75 -2.26 -4.72 -24.24
C GLU A 75 -2.47 -6.20 -24.55
N ILE A 76 -1.50 -7.08 -24.26
CA ILE A 76 -1.65 -8.53 -24.43
C ILE A 76 -2.83 -9.04 -23.59
N ILE A 77 -2.86 -8.73 -22.29
CA ILE A 77 -3.93 -9.23 -21.42
C ILE A 77 -5.27 -8.52 -21.66
N LYS A 78 -5.25 -7.26 -22.11
CA LYS A 78 -6.46 -6.49 -22.42
C LYS A 78 -7.17 -7.04 -23.65
N ASN A 79 -6.42 -7.36 -24.70
CA ASN A 79 -6.96 -7.92 -25.94
C ASN A 79 -7.29 -9.41 -25.82
N GLY A 80 -6.58 -10.14 -24.97
CA GLY A 80 -6.84 -11.55 -24.70
C GLY A 80 -5.65 -12.45 -24.99
N ILE A 81 -5.57 -13.53 -24.24
CA ILE A 81 -4.59 -14.60 -24.44
C ILE A 81 -5.27 -15.95 -24.44
N ILE A 82 -4.70 -16.90 -25.20
CA ILE A 82 -5.16 -18.27 -25.22
C ILE A 82 -4.50 -19.04 -24.07
N VAL A 83 -5.31 -19.60 -23.17
CA VAL A 83 -4.89 -20.47 -22.07
C VAL A 83 -5.82 -21.68 -22.08
N ASN A 84 -5.25 -22.89 -22.18
CA ASN A 84 -6.04 -24.14 -22.23
C ASN A 84 -7.13 -24.16 -23.32
N ASN A 85 -6.85 -23.60 -24.50
CA ASN A 85 -7.79 -23.43 -25.63
C ASN A 85 -8.96 -22.47 -25.37
N GLU A 86 -8.94 -21.71 -24.28
CA GLU A 86 -9.89 -20.63 -24.02
C GLU A 86 -9.21 -19.28 -24.18
N GLU A 87 -9.89 -18.34 -24.83
CA GLU A 87 -9.46 -16.95 -24.90
C GLU A 87 -9.90 -16.24 -23.61
N ILE A 88 -8.93 -15.71 -22.87
CA ILE A 88 -9.14 -14.99 -21.62
C ILE A 88 -8.55 -13.61 -21.76
N ALA A 89 -9.40 -12.58 -21.65
CA ALA A 89 -9.01 -11.18 -21.62
C ALA A 89 -9.23 -10.57 -20.23
N LEU A 90 -8.67 -9.37 -20.01
CA LEU A 90 -8.70 -8.67 -18.73
C LEU A 90 -10.13 -8.49 -18.19
N HIS A 91 -11.11 -8.23 -19.06
CA HIS A 91 -12.51 -8.11 -18.64
C HIS A 91 -13.04 -9.41 -18.01
N ASN A 92 -12.67 -10.59 -18.54
CA ASN A 92 -13.08 -11.86 -17.96
C ASN A 92 -12.46 -12.09 -16.59
N ILE A 93 -11.20 -11.65 -16.38
CA ILE A 93 -10.51 -11.76 -15.09
C ILE A 93 -11.18 -10.87 -14.04
N ILE A 94 -11.57 -9.64 -14.44
CA ILE A 94 -12.28 -8.71 -13.57
C ILE A 94 -13.68 -9.26 -13.21
N GLU A 95 -14.41 -9.81 -14.17
CA GLU A 95 -15.73 -10.43 -13.94
C GLU A 95 -15.68 -11.66 -13.02
N ARG A 96 -14.59 -12.43 -13.06
CA ARG A 96 -14.37 -13.59 -12.17
C ARG A 96 -14.02 -13.19 -10.74
N SER A 97 -13.62 -11.94 -10.51
CA SER A 97 -13.22 -11.47 -9.19
C SER A 97 -14.42 -11.37 -8.27
N ASN A 98 -14.34 -12.03 -7.11
CA ASN A 98 -15.40 -12.01 -6.09
C ASN A 98 -15.20 -10.89 -5.05
N THR A 99 -14.18 -10.05 -5.20
CA THR A 99 -13.87 -8.98 -4.25
C THR A 99 -14.53 -7.66 -4.65
N ALA A 100 -15.04 -6.93 -3.66
CA ALA A 100 -15.77 -5.69 -3.84
C ALA A 100 -15.25 -4.61 -2.86
N TRP A 101 -13.94 -4.36 -2.89
CA TRP A 101 -13.34 -3.37 -2.02
C TRP A 101 -13.76 -1.95 -2.43
N SER A 102 -14.45 -1.23 -1.55
CA SER A 102 -14.82 0.17 -1.78
C SER A 102 -13.62 1.12 -1.73
N GLU A 103 -12.57 0.70 -1.01
CA GLU A 103 -11.35 1.48 -0.77
C GLU A 103 -10.11 0.58 -0.92
N THR A 104 -8.96 1.21 -1.20
CA THR A 104 -7.62 0.62 -1.14
C THR A 104 -7.20 0.29 0.31
N GLU A 105 -6.06 -0.37 0.46
CA GLU A 105 -5.59 -0.85 1.75
C GLU A 105 -5.22 0.29 2.70
N TRP A 106 -5.63 0.11 3.95
CA TRP A 106 -5.17 0.92 5.07
C TRP A 106 -3.95 0.29 5.72
N GLU A 107 -3.02 1.13 6.17
CA GLU A 107 -1.82 0.70 6.89
C GLU A 107 -1.26 1.80 7.81
N PHE A 108 -0.15 1.48 8.49
CA PHE A 108 0.64 2.46 9.22
C PHE A 108 1.75 3.00 8.33
N PRO A 109 2.21 4.25 8.58
CA PRO A 109 3.28 4.84 7.82
C PRO A 109 4.56 4.00 7.84
N LYS A 110 5.15 3.76 6.67
CA LYS A 110 6.34 2.92 6.52
C LYS A 110 6.89 2.98 5.10
N GLY A 111 8.22 2.99 5.00
CA GLY A 111 8.91 2.83 3.72
C GLY A 111 10.27 2.16 3.85
N ARG A 112 11.14 2.44 2.88
CA ARG A 112 12.41 1.73 2.73
C ARG A 112 13.54 2.54 3.35
N ARG A 113 14.42 1.82 4.03
CA ARG A 113 15.64 2.40 4.59
C ARG A 113 16.57 2.87 3.48
N ASN A 114 17.01 4.11 3.57
CA ASN A 114 18.07 4.66 2.75
C ASN A 114 19.43 4.03 3.12
N PHE A 115 20.43 4.20 2.25
CA PHE A 115 21.77 3.70 2.52
C PHE A 115 22.31 4.35 3.81
N GLN A 116 22.75 3.52 4.77
CA GLN A 116 23.27 3.92 6.10
C GLN A 116 22.27 4.56 7.06
N GLU A 117 20.99 4.70 6.69
CA GLU A 117 19.94 5.17 7.60
C GLU A 117 19.65 4.12 8.69
N LYS A 118 19.39 4.55 9.93
CA LYS A 118 18.94 3.63 11.00
C LYS A 118 17.45 3.35 10.91
N ASP A 119 17.00 2.24 11.51
CA ASP A 119 15.60 1.82 11.47
C ASP A 119 14.64 2.89 12.03
N LEU A 120 14.99 3.52 13.16
CA LEU A 120 14.16 4.58 13.77
C LEU A 120 14.18 5.88 12.92
N GLU A 121 15.34 6.27 12.40
CA GLU A 121 15.48 7.44 11.53
C GLU A 121 14.62 7.29 10.26
N CYS A 122 14.63 6.09 9.66
CA CYS A 122 13.74 5.74 8.56
C CYS A 122 12.26 5.84 8.96
N ALA A 123 11.87 5.26 10.08
CA ALA A 123 10.47 5.32 10.54
C ALA A 123 9.97 6.75 10.76
N LEU A 124 10.81 7.63 11.32
CA LEU A 124 10.47 9.04 11.53
C LEU A 124 10.36 9.80 10.19
N ARG A 125 11.31 9.60 9.27
CA ARG A 125 11.27 10.23 7.94
C ARG A 125 10.03 9.80 7.14
N GLU A 126 9.76 8.49 7.07
CA GLU A 126 8.60 7.94 6.35
C GLU A 126 7.28 8.39 7.00
N PHE A 127 7.23 8.52 8.33
CA PHE A 127 6.10 9.15 9.02
C PHE A 127 5.90 10.60 8.55
N GLU A 128 6.96 11.42 8.50
CA GLU A 128 6.86 12.80 8.01
C GLU A 128 6.40 12.86 6.55
N GLU A 129 6.98 12.03 5.67
CA GLU A 129 6.66 11.98 4.25
C GLU A 129 5.19 11.56 4.01
N GLU A 130 4.77 10.42 4.57
CA GLU A 130 3.45 9.84 4.30
C GLU A 130 2.31 10.52 5.06
N THR A 131 2.59 11.22 6.16
CA THR A 131 1.54 11.88 6.97
C THR A 131 1.55 13.39 6.92
N GLY A 132 2.71 14.01 6.62
CA GLY A 132 2.89 15.45 6.70
C GLY A 132 3.04 16.01 8.12
N TYR A 133 2.90 15.19 9.17
CA TYR A 133 3.19 15.60 10.55
C TYR A 133 4.70 15.68 10.78
N SER A 134 5.17 16.60 11.63
CA SER A 134 6.60 16.60 11.98
C SER A 134 6.90 15.46 12.96
N SER A 135 8.05 14.83 12.80
CA SER A 135 8.62 13.89 13.77
C SER A 135 8.85 14.54 15.14
N ARG A 136 8.91 15.88 15.21
CA ARG A 136 9.02 16.64 16.45
C ARG A 136 7.70 16.72 17.23
N ASP A 137 6.59 16.43 16.57
CA ASP A 137 5.24 16.47 17.17
C ASP A 137 4.88 15.16 17.86
N ILE A 138 5.70 14.11 17.69
CA ILE A 138 5.52 12.80 18.31
C ILE A 138 6.63 12.49 19.30
N ILE A 139 6.28 11.74 20.34
CA ILE A 139 7.22 11.23 21.35
C ILE A 139 7.28 9.71 21.21
N VAL A 140 8.46 9.19 20.89
CA VAL A 140 8.70 7.75 20.74
C VAL A 140 8.78 7.11 22.12
N VAL A 141 8.08 5.99 22.30
CA VAL A 141 8.11 5.21 23.54
C VAL A 141 9.39 4.37 23.57
N GLU A 142 10.39 4.79 24.35
CA GLU A 142 11.72 4.17 24.35
C GLU A 142 11.77 2.82 25.09
N ASN A 143 10.87 2.59 26.04
CA ASN A 143 10.87 1.38 26.87
C ASN A 143 10.14 0.17 26.24
N VAL A 144 9.85 0.22 24.93
CA VAL A 144 9.19 -0.84 24.19
C VAL A 144 10.03 -1.20 22.96
N LEU A 145 10.31 -2.49 22.80
CA LEU A 145 10.97 -2.97 21.59
C LEU A 145 10.06 -2.77 20.36
N PRO A 146 10.61 -2.47 19.18
CA PRO A 146 9.81 -2.31 17.98
C PRO A 146 9.00 -3.56 17.66
N PHE A 147 7.76 -3.38 17.23
CA PHE A 147 6.90 -4.47 16.80
C PHE A 147 7.27 -4.88 15.37
N GLU A 148 7.27 -6.17 15.10
CA GLU A 148 7.71 -6.69 13.81
C GLU A 148 6.60 -7.47 13.11
N GLU A 149 6.39 -7.17 11.83
CA GLU A 149 5.52 -7.91 10.92
C GLU A 149 6.41 -8.58 9.88
N MET A 150 6.33 -9.91 9.73
CA MET A 150 7.07 -10.65 8.71
C MET A 150 6.10 -11.44 7.85
N PHE A 151 6.15 -11.25 6.53
CA PHE A 151 5.23 -11.89 5.58
C PHE A 151 5.90 -12.14 4.24
N ILE A 152 5.29 -12.98 3.42
CA ILE A 152 5.69 -13.21 2.03
C ILE A 152 4.81 -12.36 1.11
N GLY A 153 5.41 -11.44 0.36
CA GLY A 153 4.66 -10.59 -0.56
C GLY A 153 4.27 -11.32 -1.86
N SER A 154 3.45 -10.67 -2.67
CA SER A 154 2.97 -11.16 -3.98
C SER A 154 4.09 -11.63 -4.91
N ASN A 155 5.28 -11.03 -4.78
CA ASN A 155 6.48 -11.38 -5.56
C ASN A 155 7.35 -12.48 -4.94
N HIS A 156 6.82 -13.26 -3.98
CA HIS A 156 7.49 -14.35 -3.27
C HIS A 156 8.76 -13.95 -2.50
N LYS A 157 8.91 -12.67 -2.20
CA LYS A 157 9.98 -12.18 -1.32
C LYS A 157 9.48 -12.09 0.11
N SER A 158 10.37 -12.37 1.05
CA SER A 158 10.12 -12.10 2.47
C SER A 158 10.28 -10.62 2.74
N TYR A 159 9.28 -10.03 3.38
CA TYR A 159 9.29 -8.66 3.87
C TYR A 159 9.28 -8.67 5.38
N LYS A 160 9.86 -7.61 5.94
CA LYS A 160 9.83 -7.34 7.37
C LYS A 160 9.54 -5.85 7.55
N HIS A 161 8.45 -5.54 8.22
CA HIS A 161 8.20 -4.19 8.72
C HIS A 161 8.56 -4.13 10.20
N LYS A 162 9.15 -3.01 10.61
CA LYS A 162 9.49 -2.72 12.00
C LYS A 162 8.77 -1.43 12.39
N TYR A 163 7.85 -1.54 13.34
CA TYR A 163 6.99 -0.47 13.82
C TYR A 163 7.46 0.03 15.18
N PHE A 164 7.67 1.33 15.29
CA PHE A 164 8.00 2.01 16.54
C PHE A 164 6.73 2.64 17.11
N LEU A 165 6.52 2.51 18.41
CA LEU A 165 5.38 3.09 19.09
C LEU A 165 5.70 4.54 19.47
N ALA A 166 4.82 5.47 19.09
CA ALA A 166 4.90 6.86 19.47
C ALA A 166 3.51 7.40 19.80
N TYR A 167 3.46 8.48 20.58
CA TYR A 167 2.22 9.18 20.89
C TYR A 167 2.39 10.68 20.67
N MET A 168 1.26 11.38 20.59
CA MET A 168 1.20 12.82 20.35
C MET A 168 0.25 13.41 21.40
N ASN A 169 0.65 14.53 22.01
CA ASN A 169 -0.07 15.11 23.14
C ASN A 169 -1.41 15.75 22.72
N ASP A 170 -1.48 16.40 21.56
CA ASP A 170 -2.74 16.91 21.00
C ASP A 170 -2.75 16.74 19.46
N PRO A 171 -3.54 15.82 18.91
CA PRO A 171 -3.70 15.69 17.46
C PRO A 171 -4.45 16.87 16.83
N ASN A 172 -5.35 17.50 17.58
CA ASN A 172 -6.31 18.49 17.05
C ASN A 172 -5.67 19.85 16.82
N GLU A 173 -4.66 20.24 17.61
CA GLU A 173 -3.88 21.47 17.35
C GLU A 173 -3.07 21.41 16.03
N ILE A 174 -2.85 20.20 15.49
CA ILE A 174 -1.97 19.97 14.34
C ILE A 174 -2.76 19.77 13.03
N VAL A 175 -4.09 19.57 13.13
CA VAL A 175 -4.97 19.34 11.96
C VAL A 175 -4.96 20.55 11.00
N ASP A 176 -4.76 21.77 11.51
CA ASP A 176 -4.74 22.99 10.70
C ASP A 176 -3.49 23.12 9.80
N ASN A 177 -2.48 22.24 9.95
CA ASN A 177 -1.24 22.25 9.15
C ASN A 177 -1.03 21.03 8.23
N VAL A 178 -1.99 20.10 8.13
CA VAL A 178 -1.85 18.87 7.32
C VAL A 178 -2.12 19.15 5.83
N TYR A 179 -1.25 19.94 5.19
CA TYR A 179 -1.34 20.23 3.74
C TYR A 179 -0.34 19.46 2.88
N GLY A 180 0.52 18.61 3.48
CA GLY A 180 1.74 18.12 2.83
C GLY A 180 1.95 16.62 2.69
N PHE A 181 0.99 15.74 3.04
CA PHE A 181 1.23 14.29 2.92
C PHE A 181 1.57 13.87 1.49
N GLN A 182 2.40 12.84 1.33
CA GLN A 182 2.87 12.35 0.04
C GLN A 182 1.72 11.78 -0.82
N LYS A 183 1.03 12.67 -1.55
CA LYS A 183 -0.13 12.34 -2.42
C LYS A 183 0.16 11.32 -3.52
N THR A 184 1.43 11.02 -3.80
CA THR A 184 1.78 9.96 -4.75
C THR A 184 1.57 8.56 -4.16
N GLU A 185 1.57 8.41 -2.84
CA GLU A 185 1.47 7.10 -2.16
C GLU A 185 0.26 7.02 -1.22
N VAL A 186 -0.19 8.15 -0.66
CA VAL A 186 -1.28 8.23 0.31
C VAL A 186 -2.48 8.95 -0.29
N SER A 187 -3.68 8.42 -0.10
CA SER A 187 -4.95 9.06 -0.50
C SER A 187 -5.74 9.62 0.67
N LYS A 188 -5.57 9.10 1.88
CA LYS A 188 -6.30 9.55 3.07
C LYS A 188 -5.49 9.30 4.34
N LEU A 189 -5.67 10.18 5.31
CA LEU A 189 -5.18 10.04 6.68
C LEU A 189 -6.37 10.05 7.63
N GLU A 190 -6.31 9.20 8.65
CA GLU A 190 -7.38 9.12 9.64
C GLU A 190 -6.85 8.60 10.98
N TRP A 191 -7.23 9.30 12.06
CA TRP A 191 -7.10 8.79 13.43
C TRP A 191 -8.19 7.75 13.67
N LYS A 192 -7.80 6.56 14.09
CA LYS A 192 -8.69 5.40 14.26
C LYS A 192 -8.46 4.78 15.63
N THR A 193 -9.53 4.32 16.24
CA THR A 193 -9.51 3.43 17.40
C THR A 193 -8.92 2.07 17.02
N ILE A 194 -8.55 1.27 18.02
CA ILE A 194 -8.00 -0.07 17.79
C ILE A 194 -8.96 -0.95 16.99
N ASP A 195 -10.25 -0.89 17.29
CA ASP A 195 -11.28 -1.69 16.60
C ASP A 195 -11.42 -1.23 15.14
N GLU A 196 -11.51 0.08 14.90
CA GLU A 196 -11.54 0.64 13.55
C GLU A 196 -10.26 0.30 12.76
N CYS A 197 -9.09 0.25 13.41
CA CYS A 197 -7.86 -0.22 12.78
C CYS A 197 -8.01 -1.67 12.30
N LEU A 198 -8.47 -2.57 13.17
CA LEU A 198 -8.62 -4.00 12.87
C LEU A 198 -9.65 -4.27 11.77
N GLU A 199 -10.72 -3.47 11.73
CA GLU A 199 -11.74 -3.51 10.67
C GLU A 199 -11.19 -2.99 9.34
N SER A 200 -10.37 -1.94 9.37
CA SER A 200 -9.79 -1.32 8.17
C SER A 200 -8.70 -2.16 7.49
N ILE A 201 -7.97 -2.98 8.26
CA ILE A 201 -6.96 -3.89 7.71
C ILE A 201 -7.65 -5.03 6.96
N ARG A 202 -7.20 -5.27 5.72
CA ARG A 202 -7.67 -6.37 4.87
C ARG A 202 -7.72 -7.69 5.65
N PRO A 203 -8.79 -8.50 5.53
CA PRO A 203 -8.96 -9.73 6.32
C PRO A 203 -7.82 -10.73 6.21
N TYR A 204 -7.15 -10.78 5.07
CA TYR A 204 -6.04 -11.69 4.80
C TYR A 204 -4.68 -11.21 5.35
N ASN A 205 -4.56 -9.95 5.82
CA ASN A 205 -3.33 -9.42 6.42
C ASN A 205 -3.24 -9.77 7.91
N LEU A 206 -3.11 -11.06 8.22
CA LEU A 206 -3.20 -11.60 9.57
C LEU A 206 -2.06 -11.10 10.47
N GLU A 207 -0.86 -11.00 9.93
CA GLU A 207 0.34 -10.56 10.65
C GLU A 207 0.19 -9.11 11.14
N LYS A 208 -0.34 -8.22 10.29
CA LYS A 208 -0.65 -6.84 10.67
C LYS A 208 -1.70 -6.76 11.78
N LYS A 209 -2.77 -7.55 11.67
CA LYS A 209 -3.82 -7.60 12.70
C LYS A 209 -3.23 -8.08 14.03
N GLN A 210 -2.35 -9.08 14.00
CA GLN A 210 -1.67 -9.56 15.20
C GLN A 210 -0.78 -8.49 15.83
N VAL A 211 -0.07 -7.70 15.03
CA VAL A 211 0.72 -6.55 15.54
C VAL A 211 -0.17 -5.54 16.26
N ILE A 212 -1.32 -5.17 15.68
CA ILE A 212 -2.27 -4.22 16.30
C ILE A 212 -2.79 -4.77 17.65
N ILE A 213 -3.17 -6.04 17.69
CA ILE A 213 -3.63 -6.70 18.92
C ILE A 213 -2.53 -6.68 19.99
N ASN A 214 -1.30 -6.98 19.61
CA ASN A 214 -0.16 -6.98 20.52
C ASN A 214 0.14 -5.57 21.06
N ILE A 215 0.08 -4.54 20.20
CA ILE A 215 0.23 -3.14 20.61
C ILE A 215 -0.84 -2.80 21.65
N ASN A 216 -2.11 -3.07 21.36
CA ASN A 216 -3.21 -2.76 22.29
C ASN A 216 -3.02 -3.46 23.65
N LYS A 217 -2.61 -4.74 23.63
CA LYS A 217 -2.31 -5.49 24.86
C LYS A 217 -1.20 -4.80 25.67
N VAL A 218 -0.13 -4.38 25.02
CA VAL A 218 0.98 -3.66 25.69
C VAL A 218 0.50 -2.35 26.31
N LEU A 219 -0.31 -1.57 25.58
CA LEU A 219 -0.87 -0.30 26.07
C LEU A 219 -1.79 -0.47 27.29
N GLN A 220 -2.51 -1.59 27.37
CA GLN A 220 -3.46 -1.87 28.46
C GLN A 220 -2.79 -2.48 29.70
N GLU A 221 -1.76 -3.31 29.53
CA GLU A 221 -1.18 -4.10 30.61
C GLU A 221 0.03 -3.45 31.29
N TYR A 222 0.73 -2.52 30.63
CA TYR A 222 2.02 -2.01 31.09
C TYR A 222 2.04 -0.49 31.26
N ARG A 223 2.81 -0.03 32.26
CA ARG A 223 3.18 1.39 32.36
C ARG A 223 4.25 1.69 31.32
N LEU A 224 3.95 2.62 30.42
CA LEU A 224 4.87 3.12 29.41
C LEU A 224 5.64 4.31 29.97
N TYR A 225 6.93 4.38 29.66
CA TYR A 225 7.76 5.54 29.99
C TYR A 225 8.11 6.24 28.69
N SER A 226 8.09 7.56 28.73
CA SER A 226 8.34 8.48 27.62
C SER A 226 9.47 9.43 27.96
#